data_AF-A0A3A0E1V0-F1
#
_entry.id   AF-A0A3A0E1V0-F1
#
_cell.length_a   1.000
_cell.length_b   1.000
_cell.length_c   1.000
_cell.angle_alpha   90.00
_cell.angle_beta   90.00
_cell.angle_gamma   90.00
#
_symmetry.space_group_name_H-M   'P 1'
#
loop_
_entity.id
_entity.type
_entity.pdbx_description
1 polymer ?
#
loop_
_entity_poly.entity_id
_entity_poly.type
_entity_poly.pdbx_seq_one_letter_code
_entity_poly.pdbx_strand_id
1 'polypeptide(L)'
;MLPVLGVAGYFLIHCGFPIAPILLGLILGSVLEENFRRSLLVQRGDFMGFFYRPISGTLLVLTAILLIAALTVEARCFLKTRRQRDDGQPAE
;
A
#
# COMPACT_ATOMS: atom_id res chain seq x y z
N MET A 1 4.83 26.05 -13.39
CA MET A 1 5.56 25.09 -12.53
C MET A 1 5.68 25.61 -11.09
N LEU A 2 6.36 26.73 -10.83
CA LEU A 2 6.43 27.34 -9.48
C LEU A 2 5.08 27.65 -8.80
N PRO A 3 4.07 28.25 -9.48
CA PRO A 3 2.80 28.55 -8.82
C PRO A 3 2.02 27.29 -8.44
N VAL A 4 2.16 26.21 -9.22
CA VAL A 4 1.50 24.92 -8.95
C VAL A 4 2.10 24.25 -7.70
N LEU A 5 3.43 24.28 -7.58
CA LEU A 5 4.15 23.78 -6.41
C LEU A 5 3.86 24.63 -5.16
N GLY A 6 3.76 25.95 -5.31
CA GLY A 6 3.39 26.87 -4.22
C GLY A 6 1.98 26.64 -3.71
N VAL A 7 1.01 26.42 -4.61
CA VAL A 7 -0.38 26.09 -4.25
C VAL A 7 -0.46 24.71 -3.57
N ALA A 8 0.26 23.72 -4.10
CA ALA A 8 0.31 22.39 -3.50
C ALA A 8 0.92 22.42 -2.08
N GLY A 9 2.00 23.18 -1.88
CA GLY A 9 2.62 23.36 -0.56
C GLY A 9 1.71 24.10 0.43
N TYR A 10 1.00 25.14 -0.02
CA TYR A 10 0.02 25.84 0.80
C TYR A 10 -1.13 24.93 1.25
N PHE A 11 -1.64 24.08 0.34
CA PHE A 11 -2.70 23.13 0.66
C PHE A 11 -2.23 22.05 1.66
N LEU A 12 -0.99 21.60 1.52
CA LEU A 12 -0.41 20.59 2.42
C LEU A 12 -0.25 21.12 3.86
N ILE A 13 0.09 22.40 4.00
CA ILE A 13 0.15 23.08 5.31
C ILE A 13 -1.27 23.30 5.84
N HIS A 14 -2.23 23.67 4.98
CA HIS A 14 -3.63 23.89 5.36
C HIS A 14 -4.34 22.60 5.83
N CYS A 15 -3.95 21.44 5.31
CA CYS A 15 -4.41 20.13 5.80
C CYS A 15 -3.85 19.74 7.18
N GLY A 16 -3.02 20.58 7.81
CA GLY A 16 -2.48 20.31 9.15
C GLY A 16 -1.47 19.16 9.19
N PHE A 17 -0.88 18.80 8.05
CA PHE A 17 0.15 17.77 8.02
C PHE A 17 1.36 18.25 8.82
N PRO A 18 1.80 17.50 9.85
CA PRO A 18 3.00 17.85 10.58
C PRO A 18 4.21 17.84 9.65
N ILE A 19 5.26 18.59 10.01
CA ILE A 19 6.50 18.66 9.22
C ILE A 19 7.17 17.27 9.10
N ALA A 20 6.95 16.40 10.10
CA ALA A 20 7.51 15.05 10.15
C ALA A 20 7.12 14.15 8.96
N PRO A 21 5.83 13.94 8.59
CA PRO A 21 5.46 13.14 7.42
C PRO A 21 5.92 13.71 6.07
N ILE A 22 6.03 15.04 5.94
CA ILE A 22 6.59 15.66 4.72
C ILE A 22 8.07 15.30 4.58
N LEU A 23 8.83 15.44 5.67
CA LEU A 23 10.25 15.08 5.70
C LEU A 23 10.45 13.57 5.49
N LEU A 24 9.61 12.75 6.11
CA LEU A 24 9.59 11.31 5.94
C LEU A 24 9.32 10.95 4.48
N GLY A 25 8.33 11.56 3.84
CA GLY A 25 8.04 11.37 2.41
C GLY A 25 9.20 11.78 1.50
N LEU A 26 9.93 12.85 1.84
CA LEU A 26 11.12 13.27 1.08
C LEU A 26 12.27 12.25 1.18
N ILE A 27 12.54 11.77 2.40
CA ILE A 27 13.59 10.77 2.66
C ILE A 27 13.21 9.42 2.04
N LEU A 28 11.96 8.97 2.23
CA LEU A 28 11.48 7.74 1.61
C LEU A 28 11.45 7.88 0.09
N GLY A 29 11.18 9.06 -0.46
CA GLY A 29 11.21 9.32 -1.89
C GLY A 29 12.56 9.00 -2.51
N SER A 30 13.66 9.50 -1.93
CA SER A 30 15.01 9.23 -2.44
C SER A 30 15.39 7.75 -2.30
N VAL A 31 15.02 7.12 -1.18
CA VAL A 31 15.23 5.67 -0.98
C VAL A 31 14.39 4.85 -1.95
N LEU A 32 13.16 5.26 -2.24
CA LEU A 32 12.26 4.58 -3.15
C LEU A 32 12.76 4.71 -4.60
N GLU A 33 13.22 5.88 -5.01
CA GLU A 33 13.83 6.09 -6.33
C GLU A 33 15.11 5.26 -6.49
N GLU A 34 15.98 5.22 -5.47
CA GLU A 34 17.20 4.43 -5.50
C GLU A 34 16.89 2.93 -5.61
N ASN A 35 15.92 2.43 -4.82
CA ASN A 35 15.50 1.03 -4.90
C ASN A 35 14.79 0.71 -6.21
N PHE A 36 14.01 1.65 -6.76
CA PHE A 36 13.36 1.49 -8.05
C PHE A 36 14.39 1.40 -9.17
N ARG A 37 15.37 2.31 -9.19
CA ARG A 37 16.50 2.32 -10.12
C ARG A 37 17.32 1.03 -10.02
N ARG A 38 17.66 0.61 -8.79
CA ARG A 38 18.35 -0.67 -8.54
C ARG A 38 17.55 -1.86 -9.04
N SER A 39 16.25 -1.90 -8.79
CA SER A 39 15.38 -2.98 -9.26
C SER A 39 15.34 -3.05 -10.78
N LEU A 40 15.25 -1.90 -11.47
CA LEU A 40 15.29 -1.83 -12.92
C LEU A 40 16.64 -2.26 -13.52
N LEU A 41 17.75 -1.88 -12.87
CA LEU A 41 19.10 -2.29 -13.27
C LEU A 41 19.32 -3.80 -13.05
N VAL A 42 18.87 -4.33 -11.92
CA VAL A 42 18.95 -5.77 -11.59
C VAL A 42 18.13 -6.62 -12.56
N GLN A 43 16.97 -6.11 -13.00
CA GLN A 43 16.11 -6.79 -13.97
C GLN A 43 16.55 -6.60 -15.43
N ARG A 44 17.62 -5.83 -15.71
CA ARG A 44 18.08 -5.50 -17.09
C ARG A 44 16.94 -5.09 -18.03
N GLY A 45 15.91 -4.40 -17.52
CA GLY A 45 14.75 -3.98 -18.31
C GLY A 45 13.75 -5.08 -18.69
N ASP A 46 13.92 -6.33 -18.23
CA ASP A 46 13.02 -7.43 -18.54
C ASP A 46 12.16 -7.81 -17.32
N PHE A 47 10.88 -7.44 -17.37
CA PHE A 47 9.90 -7.81 -16.34
C PHE A 47 9.72 -9.33 -16.21
N MET A 48 10.22 -10.13 -17.17
CA MET A 48 10.19 -11.60 -17.11
C MET A 48 11.24 -12.23 -16.18
N GLY A 49 12.18 -11.46 -15.63
CA GLY A 49 13.11 -11.97 -14.62
C GLY A 49 12.43 -12.47 -13.34
N PHE A 50 11.21 -11.98 -13.04
CA PHE A 50 10.35 -12.49 -11.96
C PHE A 50 9.82 -13.91 -12.20
N PHE A 51 9.58 -14.29 -13.46
CA PHE A 51 9.13 -15.63 -13.83
C PHE A 51 10.29 -16.63 -13.96
N TYR A 52 11.47 -16.17 -14.36
CA TYR A 52 12.65 -17.02 -14.51
C TYR A 52 13.34 -17.37 -13.17
N ARG A 53 13.11 -16.60 -12.10
CA ARG A 53 13.68 -16.88 -10.77
C ARG A 53 12.72 -17.75 -9.94
N PRO A 54 13.04 -19.05 -9.70
CA PRO A 54 12.15 -19.98 -9.02
C PRO A 54 11.77 -19.54 -7.59
N ILE A 55 12.62 -18.76 -6.92
CA ILE A 55 12.36 -18.23 -5.58
C ILE A 55 11.32 -17.09 -5.61
N SER A 56 11.37 -16.23 -6.62
CA SER A 56 10.40 -15.13 -6.75
C SER A 56 9.01 -15.65 -7.13
N GLY A 57 8.95 -16.66 -8.00
CA GLY A 57 7.70 -17.32 -8.36
C GLY A 57 6.99 -17.97 -7.17
N THR A 58 7.73 -18.70 -6.31
CA THR A 58 7.12 -19.35 -5.13
C THR A 58 6.60 -18.35 -4.10
N LEU A 59 7.37 -17.28 -3.84
CA LEU A 59 6.92 -16.19 -2.97
C LEU A 59 5.69 -15.48 -3.52
N LEU A 60 5.64 -15.20 -4.83
CA LEU A 60 4.51 -14.52 -5.46
C LEU A 60 3.22 -15.36 -5.38
N VAL A 61 3.33 -16.67 -5.64
CA VAL A 61 2.20 -17.60 -5.47
C VAL A 61 1.75 -17.65 -4.01
N LEU A 62 2.69 -17.74 -3.07
CA LEU A 62 2.37 -17.77 -1.64
C LEU A 62 1.68 -16.47 -1.18
N THR A 63 2.15 -15.31 -1.63
CA THR A 63 1.51 -14.02 -1.36
C THR A 63 0.11 -13.94 -1.95
N ALA A 64 -0.10 -14.40 -3.19
CA ALA A 64 -1.42 -14.42 -3.81
C ALA A 64 -2.41 -15.29 -3.03
N ILE A 65 -1.98 -16.48 -2.58
CA ILE A 65 -2.79 -17.36 -1.72
C ILE A 65 -3.15 -16.66 -0.42
N LEU A 66 -2.16 -16.04 0.24
CA LEU A 66 -2.37 -15.33 1.49
C LEU A 66 -3.34 -14.15 1.34
N LEU A 67 -3.23 -13.42 0.24
CA LEU A 67 -4.08 -12.26 -0.07
C LEU A 67 -5.52 -12.70 -0.35
N ILE A 68 -5.72 -13.78 -1.10
CA ILE A 68 -7.05 -14.38 -1.32
C ILE A 68 -7.63 -14.87 0.01
N ALA A 69 -6.84 -15.57 0.83
CA ALA A 69 -7.27 -16.03 2.14
C ALA A 69 -7.67 -14.85 3.05
N ALA A 70 -6.85 -13.80 3.11
CA ALA A 70 -7.12 -12.59 3.88
C ALA A 70 -8.39 -11.86 3.40
N LEU A 71 -8.55 -11.67 2.09
CA LEU A 71 -9.76 -11.06 1.52
C LEU A 71 -11.01 -11.92 1.79
N THR A 72 -10.90 -13.25 1.72
CA THR A 72 -12.02 -14.14 2.00
C THR A 72 -12.39 -14.09 3.49
N VAL A 73 -11.40 -14.06 4.39
CA VAL A 73 -11.61 -13.92 5.84
C VAL A 73 -12.20 -12.56 6.19
N GLU A 74 -11.65 -11.47 5.67
CA GLU A 74 -12.16 -10.10 5.86
C GLU A 74 -13.56 -9.96 5.29
N ALA A 75 -13.84 -10.45 4.08
CA ALA A 75 -15.19 -10.41 3.51
C ALA A 75 -16.19 -11.22 4.35
N ARG A 76 -15.79 -12.39 4.87
CA ARG A 76 -16.61 -13.22 5.77
C ARG A 76 -16.80 -12.59 7.14
N CYS A 77 -15.77 -11.95 7.68
CA CYS A 77 -15.77 -11.28 8.98
C CYS A 77 -16.61 -10.00 8.92
N PHE A 78 -16.46 -9.20 7.86
CA PHE A 78 -17.21 -7.96 7.65
C PHE A 78 -18.72 -8.22 7.49
N LEU A 79 -19.10 -9.28 6.79
CA LEU A 79 -20.49 -9.71 6.68
C LEU A 79 -21.03 -10.28 8.01
N LYS A 80 -20.18 -10.90 8.85
CA LYS A 80 -20.59 -11.49 10.13
C LYS A 80 -20.74 -10.43 11.25
N THR A 81 -19.94 -9.37 11.22
CA THR A 81 -20.04 -8.26 12.19
C THR A 81 -21.30 -7.40 12.02
N ARG A 82 -21.94 -7.42 10.83
CA ARG A 82 -23.28 -6.82 10.65
C ARG A 82 -24.41 -7.65 11.27
N ARG A 83 -24.21 -8.94 11.55
CA ARG A 83 -25.25 -9.84 12.08
C ARG A 83 -25.29 -9.92 13.61
N GLN A 84 -24.25 -9.47 14.31
CA GLN A 84 -24.25 -9.43 15.79
C GLN A 84 -24.76 -8.11 16.39
N ARG A 85 -25.02 -7.08 15.59
CA ARG A 85 -25.62 -5.83 16.07
C ARG A 85 -27.15 -5.86 16.11
N ASP A 86 -27.80 -6.87 15.52
CA ASP A 86 -29.25 -7.03 15.50
C ASP A 86 -29.79 -7.98 16.60
N ASP A 87 -28.96 -8.84 17.22
CA ASP A 87 -29.41 -9.81 18.23
C ASP A 87 -29.29 -9.28 19.69
N GLY A 88 -29.17 -7.97 19.89
CA GLY A 88 -28.85 -7.37 21.18
C GLY A 88 -29.84 -6.34 21.74
N GLN A 89 -30.97 -6.06 21.10
CA GLN A 89 -31.93 -5.10 21.66
C GLN A 89 -33.40 -5.35 21.28
N PRO A 90 -34.16 -5.98 22.18
CA PRO A 90 -35.43 -5.47 22.67
C PRO A 90 -35.21 -4.98 24.11
N ALA A 91 -35.29 -3.68 24.40
CA ALA A 91 -36.53 -2.94 24.68
C ALA A 91 -37.31 -3.56 25.86
N GLU A 92 -37.45 -2.74 26.92
CA GLU A 92 -38.23 -2.88 28.16
C GLU A 92 -37.50 -3.40 29.41
#